data_AF-A0A386PMZ1-F1
#
_entry.id   AF-A0A386PMZ1-F1
#
_cell.length_a   1.000
_cell.length_b   1.000
_cell.length_c   1.000
_cell.angle_alpha   90.00
_cell.angle_beta   90.00
_cell.angle_gamma   90.00
#
_symmetry.space_group_name_H-M   'P 1'
#
loop_
_entity.id
_entity.type
_entity.pdbx_description
1 polymer ?
#
loop_
_entity_poly.entity_id
_entity_poly.type
_entity_poly.pdbx_seq_one_letter_code
_entity_poly.pdbx_strand_id
1 'polypeptide(L)'
;MRFISNIVNRNKLIFLSLFLLFSCRTTEESVSLSFVFDKDEKKGDAEELGIKRRDYLLGLQDNESFFLSDAFLKEDNSYFSSARESYAQKDFGMTSFFLNKILTDEKSYSRELLSKANLFFGYVNYHKGAYSLSEHNFDYFLKYYKYSHASLRVSELKYFAKDRMGAISALRDVDESSIMLDYDKGIYNFLNNKFGINYLNLENLGFIDNSIFDMFILQNNVFVSNIFGGLLRYDIKNNDYRVYIKDKKSIVLNGLRGFAEHKGVIYIGGDNVLYYIDDFGGSVKQVNVPLGVKLNNIQVLMSVRDGIFVGTLESGLWFYSDLGEWTQVKLESNRISSIYLDKSKNILFVGTMDNSIYTISLVDFRDIKHLNFFSNKESERNINFIKSYNGYYYVGTYGGGLFRLNLEDKTYVKHEVGNNFSIEYFLDMEVRGDKLLFATFEHGLVIYDTINNSWDYLGPRDGLLDLNLVKVLSFNNYIILGTLNNGLVFVDESIKKQL
;
A
#
# COMPACT_ATOMS: atom_id res chain seq x y z
N MET A 1 -24.52 50.82 -31.24
CA MET A 1 -23.27 50.65 -30.47
C MET A 1 -23.67 50.25 -29.05
N ARG A 2 -23.65 48.95 -28.70
CA ARG A 2 -22.55 48.20 -28.04
C ARG A 2 -22.18 48.85 -26.69
N PHE A 3 -22.16 48.20 -25.52
CA PHE A 3 -22.22 46.80 -25.10
C PHE A 3 -22.59 46.80 -23.59
N ILE A 4 -23.61 46.06 -23.16
CA ILE A 4 -23.77 45.58 -21.78
C ILE A 4 -24.26 44.13 -21.89
N SER A 5 -23.51 43.19 -21.31
CA SER A 5 -23.93 41.85 -20.85
C SER A 5 -22.77 40.85 -20.98
N ASN A 6 -22.43 40.20 -19.86
CA ASN A 6 -21.86 38.85 -19.70
C ASN A 6 -20.62 38.79 -18.79
N ILE A 7 -20.85 38.84 -17.48
CA ILE A 7 -19.95 38.28 -16.46
C ILE A 7 -20.80 37.39 -15.54
N VAL A 8 -21.19 36.21 -16.03
CA VAL A 8 -21.81 35.14 -15.18
C VAL A 8 -21.30 33.72 -15.55
N ASN A 9 -20.51 33.52 -16.61
CA ASN A 9 -20.30 32.17 -17.16
C ASN A 9 -18.87 31.58 -17.05
N ARG A 10 -18.01 32.04 -16.12
CA ARG A 10 -16.61 31.57 -16.04
C ARG A 10 -16.31 30.43 -15.05
N ASN A 11 -17.21 30.05 -14.16
CA ASN A 11 -16.91 29.02 -13.14
C ASN A 11 -17.28 27.57 -13.54
N LYS A 12 -17.87 27.35 -14.73
CA LYS A 12 -18.19 25.99 -15.20
C LYS A 12 -17.09 25.33 -16.05
N LEU A 13 -16.06 26.07 -16.49
CA LEU A 13 -15.03 25.52 -17.39
C LEU A 13 -13.75 25.02 -16.71
N ILE A 14 -13.51 25.38 -15.44
CA ILE A 14 -12.26 24.99 -14.74
C ILE A 14 -12.30 23.52 -14.28
N PHE A 15 -13.50 22.95 -14.10
CA PHE A 15 -13.65 21.55 -13.65
C PHE A 15 -13.50 20.51 -14.78
N LEU A 16 -13.60 20.91 -16.04
CA LEU A 16 -13.48 20.01 -17.19
C LEU A 16 -12.03 19.92 -17.74
N SER A 17 -11.16 20.87 -17.39
CA SER A 17 -9.85 21.03 -18.03
C SER A 17 -8.68 20.31 -17.34
N LEU A 18 -8.89 19.64 -16.20
CA LEU A 18 -7.82 18.99 -15.42
C LEU A 18 -7.78 17.45 -15.49
N PHE A 19 -8.72 16.82 -16.20
CA PHE A 19 -8.71 15.37 -16.47
C PHE A 19 -8.26 14.99 -17.88
N LEU A 20 -7.80 15.97 -18.68
CA LEU A 20 -7.21 15.74 -20.01
C LEU A 20 -5.69 15.95 -19.94
N LEU A 21 -4.97 14.98 -19.37
CA LEU A 21 -3.53 14.85 -19.59
C LEU A 21 -3.27 13.54 -20.33
N PHE A 22 -2.62 13.69 -21.49
CA PHE A 22 -2.34 12.62 -22.44
C PHE A 22 -1.44 11.55 -21.82
N SER A 23 -1.84 10.30 -21.99
CA SER A 23 -1.03 9.10 -21.74
C SER A 23 0.27 9.14 -22.56
N CYS A 24 1.42 9.28 -21.90
CA CYS A 24 2.69 8.91 -22.50
C CYS A 24 2.81 7.38 -22.47
N ARG A 25 2.72 6.76 -23.66
CA ARG A 25 3.02 5.34 -23.86
C ARG A 25 4.43 5.02 -23.36
N THR A 26 4.53 4.18 -22.34
CA THR A 26 5.73 3.38 -22.09
C THR A 26 5.51 2.00 -22.70
N THR A 27 6.45 1.57 -23.53
CA THR A 27 6.45 0.28 -24.24
C THR A 27 6.68 -0.89 -23.29
N GLU A 28 5.91 -1.95 -23.50
CA GLU A 28 5.81 -3.18 -22.72
C GLU A 28 7.07 -4.05 -22.72
N GLU A 29 7.37 -4.63 -21.55
CA GLU A 29 7.58 -6.08 -21.41
C GLU A 29 6.74 -6.54 -20.20
N SER A 30 5.52 -7.01 -20.45
CA SER A 30 4.61 -7.53 -19.42
C SER A 30 4.92 -8.99 -19.12
N VAL A 31 5.71 -9.22 -18.07
CA VAL A 31 5.85 -10.56 -17.48
C VAL A 31 4.51 -10.92 -16.84
N SER A 32 3.89 -12.03 -17.28
CA SER A 32 2.70 -12.60 -16.66
C SER A 32 2.94 -12.85 -15.17
N LEU A 33 2.39 -11.99 -14.32
CA LEU A 33 2.51 -12.09 -12.87
C LEU A 33 1.55 -13.17 -12.36
N SER A 34 2.06 -14.37 -12.15
CA SER A 34 1.45 -15.30 -11.19
C SER A 34 1.81 -14.80 -9.79
N PHE A 35 0.86 -14.17 -9.10
CA PHE A 35 1.01 -13.92 -7.67
C PHE A 35 0.83 -15.26 -6.97
N VAL A 36 1.94 -15.89 -6.57
CA VAL A 36 1.88 -17.00 -5.63
C VAL A 36 1.80 -16.37 -4.25
N PHE A 37 0.58 -16.07 -3.84
CA PHE A 37 0.30 -15.72 -2.45
C PHE A 37 0.59 -16.95 -1.60
N ASP A 38 1.27 -16.76 -0.47
CA ASP A 38 1.56 -17.83 0.50
C ASP A 38 0.26 -18.59 0.79
N LYS A 39 0.12 -19.78 0.19
CA LYS A 39 -0.98 -20.71 0.48
C LYS A 39 -0.76 -21.47 1.79
N ASP A 40 0.35 -21.21 2.46
CA ASP A 40 0.77 -21.91 3.67
C ASP A 40 0.58 -21.08 4.94
N GLU A 41 -0.67 -20.68 5.17
CA GLU A 41 -1.21 -20.64 6.54
C GLU A 41 -2.41 -21.58 6.63
N LYS A 42 -2.20 -22.84 6.23
CA LYS A 42 -3.01 -23.91 6.81
C LYS A 42 -2.55 -24.05 8.25
N LYS A 43 -3.48 -23.81 9.18
CA LYS A 43 -3.48 -24.42 10.52
C LYS A 43 -3.50 -25.95 10.35
N GLY A 44 -2.35 -26.51 10.01
CA GLY A 44 -2.01 -27.91 10.16
C GLY A 44 -1.13 -28.03 11.40
N ASP A 45 -1.37 -29.07 12.17
CA ASP A 45 -0.79 -29.34 13.48
C ASP A 45 0.68 -28.88 13.62
N ALA A 46 0.88 -27.92 14.52
CA ALA A 46 2.13 -27.20 14.75
C ALA A 46 3.22 -28.05 15.47
N GLU A 47 3.29 -29.36 15.19
CA GLU A 47 4.23 -30.27 15.85
C GLU A 47 5.16 -31.07 14.92
N GLU A 48 5.07 -30.97 13.59
CA GLU A 48 5.92 -31.81 12.71
C GLU A 48 6.76 -31.11 11.63
N LEU A 49 6.91 -29.79 11.69
CA LEU A 49 8.01 -29.07 11.03
C LEU A 49 8.68 -28.16 12.04
N GLY A 50 9.63 -28.72 12.79
CA GLY A 50 10.40 -28.00 13.80
C GLY A 50 11.22 -26.86 13.18
N ILE A 51 10.59 -25.68 13.05
CA ILE A 51 11.28 -24.42 12.83
C ILE A 51 12.03 -24.12 14.14
N LYS A 52 13.21 -24.74 14.30
CA LYS A 52 14.15 -24.33 15.33
C LYS A 52 14.50 -22.88 15.02
N ARG A 53 14.24 -22.00 15.99
CA ARG A 53 14.73 -20.62 15.97
C ARG A 53 16.24 -20.69 15.71
N ARG A 54 16.70 -20.18 14.57
CA ARG A 54 18.13 -20.13 14.23
C ARG A 54 18.83 -19.14 15.16
N ASP A 55 19.93 -19.58 15.76
CA ASP A 55 20.78 -18.75 16.61
C ASP A 55 21.83 -18.00 15.78
N TYR A 56 22.47 -17.00 16.39
CA TYR A 56 23.65 -16.36 15.82
C TYR A 56 24.88 -17.25 16.05
N LEU A 57 25.83 -17.23 15.10
CA LEU A 57 27.10 -17.93 15.26
C LEU A 57 27.94 -17.23 16.34
N LEU A 58 28.53 -18.00 17.27
CA LEU A 58 29.37 -17.43 18.33
C LEU A 58 30.54 -16.65 17.71
N GLY A 59 30.71 -15.40 18.16
CA GLY A 59 31.77 -14.52 17.67
C GLY A 59 31.48 -13.87 16.31
N LEU A 60 30.26 -13.98 15.77
CA LEU A 60 29.80 -13.27 14.58
C LEU A 60 28.56 -12.44 14.92
N GLN A 61 28.72 -11.12 14.92
CA GLN A 61 27.60 -10.19 15.03
C GLN A 61 27.02 -9.89 13.65
N ASP A 62 25.75 -9.46 13.64
CA ASP A 62 25.05 -9.21 12.38
C ASP A 62 25.53 -7.91 11.72
N ASN A 63 25.91 -6.93 12.52
CA ASN A 63 26.35 -5.59 12.12
C ASN A 63 27.85 -5.49 11.81
N GLU A 64 28.54 -6.63 11.66
CA GLU A 64 29.97 -6.67 11.33
C GLU A 64 30.24 -7.55 10.09
N SER A 65 31.36 -7.26 9.43
CA SER A 65 31.87 -8.13 8.36
C SER A 65 32.39 -9.43 8.95
N PHE A 66 32.02 -10.56 8.33
CA PHE A 66 32.54 -11.88 8.69
C PHE A 66 34.08 -11.89 8.78
N PHE A 67 34.78 -11.23 7.85
CA PHE A 67 36.25 -11.18 7.82
C PHE A 67 36.90 -10.39 8.96
N LEU A 68 36.11 -9.60 9.69
CA LEU A 68 36.54 -8.84 10.87
C LEU A 68 36.06 -9.46 12.18
N SER A 69 35.18 -10.46 12.10
CA SER A 69 34.56 -11.10 13.26
C SER A 69 35.52 -12.01 14.02
N ASP A 70 35.25 -12.19 15.31
CA ASP A 70 35.95 -13.16 16.14
C ASP A 70 35.79 -14.60 15.62
N ALA A 71 34.62 -14.91 15.03
CA ALA A 71 34.34 -16.20 14.40
C ALA A 71 35.32 -16.54 13.26
N PHE A 72 35.88 -15.52 12.61
CA PHE A 72 36.88 -15.68 11.56
C PHE A 72 38.32 -15.55 12.08
N LEU A 73 38.59 -14.60 12.97
CA LEU A 73 39.93 -14.27 13.42
C LEU A 73 40.47 -15.25 14.47
N LYS A 74 39.61 -15.76 15.36
CA LYS A 74 39.98 -16.65 16.47
C LYS A 74 39.74 -18.13 16.18
N GLU A 75 39.44 -18.48 14.93
CA GLU A 75 39.33 -19.88 14.53
C GLU A 75 40.73 -20.49 14.36
N ASP A 76 41.00 -21.50 15.20
CA ASP A 76 42.33 -22.11 15.39
C ASP A 76 42.53 -23.39 14.55
N ASN A 77 41.51 -23.85 13.83
CA ASN A 77 41.67 -24.97 12.91
C ASN A 77 42.79 -24.67 11.89
N SER A 78 43.71 -25.62 11.69
CA SER A 78 44.89 -25.42 10.84
C SER A 78 44.53 -25.14 9.39
N TYR A 79 43.58 -25.88 8.81
CA TYR A 79 43.11 -25.63 7.44
C TYR A 79 42.38 -24.29 7.33
N PHE A 80 41.59 -23.90 8.32
CA PHE A 80 40.91 -22.62 8.30
C PHE A 80 41.91 -21.46 8.38
N SER A 81 42.92 -21.58 9.22
CA SER A 81 44.02 -20.60 9.33
C SER A 81 44.81 -20.49 8.02
N SER A 82 45.16 -21.61 7.39
CA SER A 82 45.83 -21.59 6.08
C SER A 82 44.95 -21.02 4.96
N ALA A 83 43.64 -21.26 5.00
CA ALA A 83 42.69 -20.62 4.09
C ALA A 83 42.66 -19.10 4.28
N ARG A 84 42.63 -18.62 5.53
CA ARG A 84 42.66 -17.20 5.89
C ARG A 84 43.94 -16.52 5.40
N GLU A 85 45.11 -17.14 5.61
CA GLU A 85 46.39 -16.62 5.12
C GLU A 85 46.44 -16.56 3.59
N SER A 86 45.99 -17.62 2.91
CA SER A 86 45.93 -17.67 1.44
C SER A 86 44.99 -16.59 0.88
N TYR A 87 43.86 -16.36 1.53
CA TYR A 87 42.90 -15.33 1.14
C TYR A 87 43.48 -13.93 1.30
N ALA A 88 44.21 -13.67 2.37
CA ALA A 88 44.90 -12.39 2.58
C ALA A 88 45.95 -12.11 1.47
N GLN A 89 46.56 -13.16 0.92
CA GLN A 89 47.47 -13.08 -0.24
C GLN A 89 46.73 -13.02 -1.60
N LYS A 90 45.39 -13.02 -1.60
CA LYS A 90 44.53 -13.11 -2.78
C LYS A 90 44.71 -14.40 -3.60
N ASP A 91 45.25 -15.46 -2.98
CA ASP A 91 45.30 -16.79 -3.59
C ASP A 91 43.99 -17.54 -3.32
N PHE A 92 42.98 -17.24 -4.12
CA PHE A 92 41.66 -17.87 -4.01
C PHE A 92 41.69 -19.37 -4.35
N GLY A 93 42.68 -19.84 -5.11
CA GLY A 93 42.85 -21.25 -5.44
C GLY A 93 43.24 -22.05 -4.20
N MET A 94 44.30 -21.62 -3.52
CA MET A 94 44.75 -22.23 -2.26
C MET A 94 43.73 -22.05 -1.14
N THR A 95 43.07 -20.89 -1.07
CA THR A 95 41.95 -20.68 -0.13
C THR A 95 40.86 -21.74 -0.33
N SER A 96 40.44 -21.95 -1.59
CA SER A 96 39.42 -22.96 -1.92
C SER A 96 39.88 -24.37 -1.57
N PHE A 97 41.16 -24.69 -1.82
CA PHE A 97 41.74 -25.99 -1.49
C PHE A 97 41.64 -26.30 0.01
N PHE A 98 42.05 -25.36 0.87
CA PHE A 98 42.03 -25.55 2.32
C PHE A 98 40.62 -25.63 2.89
N LEU A 99 39.69 -24.78 2.41
CA LEU A 99 38.28 -24.86 2.82
C LEU A 99 37.66 -26.19 2.41
N ASN A 100 37.98 -26.70 1.21
CA ASN A 100 37.49 -28.00 0.76
C ASN A 100 37.98 -29.17 1.63
N LYS A 101 39.17 -29.07 2.24
CA LYS A 101 39.66 -30.09 3.20
C LYS A 101 38.80 -30.18 4.46
N ILE A 102 38.20 -29.06 4.88
CA ILE A 102 37.26 -29.04 5.99
C ILE A 102 35.91 -29.63 5.54
N LEU A 103 35.41 -29.20 4.38
CA LEU A 103 34.07 -29.59 3.92
C LEU A 103 33.97 -31.03 3.39
N THR A 104 35.07 -31.64 2.93
CA THR A 104 35.04 -33.04 2.45
C THR A 104 35.09 -34.07 3.57
N ASP A 105 35.43 -33.66 4.79
CA ASP A 105 35.54 -34.52 5.97
C ASP A 105 34.54 -34.08 7.06
N GLU A 106 33.27 -33.92 6.67
CA GLU A 106 32.20 -33.38 7.54
C GLU A 106 32.03 -34.14 8.86
N LYS A 107 32.38 -35.43 8.90
CA LYS A 107 32.25 -36.26 10.10
C LYS A 107 33.31 -35.96 11.16
N SER A 108 34.43 -35.34 10.75
CA SER A 108 35.59 -35.10 11.61
C SER A 108 35.58 -33.70 12.23
N TYR A 109 34.65 -32.82 11.83
CA TYR A 109 34.60 -31.43 12.26
C TYR A 109 33.28 -31.07 12.95
N SER A 110 33.35 -30.07 13.84
CA SER A 110 32.16 -29.54 14.50
C SER A 110 31.25 -28.84 13.49
N ARG A 111 29.94 -28.83 13.77
CA ARG A 111 28.97 -28.09 12.96
C ARG A 111 29.33 -26.61 12.84
N GLU A 112 29.83 -26.02 13.92
CA GLU A 112 30.25 -24.62 13.94
C GLU A 112 31.38 -24.35 12.94
N LEU A 113 32.42 -25.19 12.94
CA LEU A 113 33.54 -25.07 12.00
C LEU A 113 33.09 -25.28 10.55
N LEU A 114 32.21 -26.26 10.31
CA LEU A 114 31.64 -26.47 8.97
C LEU A 114 30.83 -25.26 8.48
N SER A 115 30.07 -24.62 9.37
CA SER A 115 29.33 -23.41 9.03
C SER A 115 30.26 -22.21 8.78
N LYS A 116 31.30 -21.99 9.61
CA LYS A 116 32.33 -20.98 9.36
C LYS A 116 33.01 -21.19 8.01
N ALA A 117 33.40 -22.43 7.71
CA ALA A 117 34.04 -22.79 6.46
C ALA A 117 33.11 -22.55 5.26
N ASN A 118 31.84 -22.94 5.34
CA ASN A 118 30.86 -22.65 4.31
C ASN A 118 30.64 -21.14 4.11
N LEU A 119 30.49 -20.36 5.18
CA LEU A 119 30.34 -18.91 5.07
C LEU A 119 31.55 -18.27 4.37
N PHE A 120 32.77 -18.65 4.76
CA PHE A 120 34.01 -18.20 4.11
C PHE A 120 34.03 -18.61 2.63
N PHE A 121 33.71 -19.86 2.34
CA PHE A 121 33.74 -20.37 0.97
C PHE A 121 32.69 -19.69 0.09
N GLY A 122 31.52 -19.37 0.65
CA GLY A 122 30.46 -18.59 0.00
C GLY A 122 30.98 -17.26 -0.49
N TYR A 123 31.69 -16.50 0.35
CA TYR A 123 32.33 -15.25 -0.05
C TYR A 123 33.44 -15.45 -1.08
N VAL A 124 34.31 -16.45 -0.94
CA VAL A 124 35.37 -16.72 -1.92
C VAL A 124 34.79 -17.03 -3.30
N ASN A 125 33.76 -17.88 -3.36
CA ASN A 125 33.10 -18.23 -4.60
C ASN A 125 32.34 -17.04 -5.20
N TYR A 126 31.76 -16.17 -4.36
CA TYR A 126 31.14 -14.93 -4.80
C TYR A 126 32.14 -14.03 -5.55
N HIS A 127 33.31 -13.78 -4.95
CA HIS A 127 34.37 -12.96 -5.56
C HIS A 127 34.94 -13.56 -6.85
N LYS A 128 34.94 -14.90 -6.98
CA LYS A 128 35.38 -15.60 -8.19
C LYS A 128 34.32 -15.64 -9.29
N GLY A 129 33.10 -15.15 -9.04
CA GLY A 129 31.98 -15.28 -9.97
C GLY A 129 31.38 -16.68 -10.05
N ALA A 130 31.69 -17.57 -9.11
CA ALA A 130 31.16 -18.93 -9.04
C ALA A 130 29.83 -18.95 -8.27
N TYR A 131 28.82 -18.26 -8.81
CA TYR A 131 27.59 -17.89 -8.12
C TYR A 131 26.77 -19.07 -7.60
N SER A 132 26.61 -20.14 -8.37
CA SER A 132 25.85 -21.33 -7.90
C SER A 132 26.51 -22.02 -6.71
N LEU A 133 27.86 -22.05 -6.67
CA LEU A 133 28.60 -22.58 -5.52
C LEU A 133 28.49 -21.64 -4.32
N SER A 134 28.60 -20.33 -4.57
CA SER A 134 28.43 -19.30 -3.54
C SER A 134 27.07 -19.40 -2.84
N GLU A 135 25.99 -19.50 -3.61
CA GLU A 135 24.63 -19.69 -3.12
C GLU A 135 24.53 -20.94 -2.25
N HIS A 136 25.02 -22.09 -2.75
CA HIS A 136 25.00 -23.36 -2.01
C HIS A 136 25.71 -23.25 -0.66
N ASN A 137 26.87 -22.60 -0.62
CA ASN A 137 27.64 -22.42 0.61
C ASN A 137 26.93 -21.48 1.61
N PHE A 138 26.32 -20.39 1.13
CA PHE A 138 25.55 -19.50 2.01
C PHE A 138 24.28 -20.19 2.53
N ASP A 139 23.54 -20.91 1.69
CA ASP A 139 22.35 -21.68 2.11
C ASP A 139 22.72 -22.73 3.17
N TYR A 140 23.87 -23.41 3.04
CA TYR A 140 24.36 -24.33 4.07
C TYR A 140 24.58 -23.63 5.41
N PHE A 141 25.20 -22.44 5.41
CA PHE A 141 25.37 -21.65 6.64
C PHE A 141 24.02 -21.24 7.22
N LEU A 142 23.13 -20.69 6.38
CA LEU A 142 21.82 -20.16 6.77
C LEU A 142 20.85 -21.25 7.24
N LYS A 143 21.11 -22.53 6.93
CA LYS A 143 20.38 -23.67 7.50
C LYS A 143 20.50 -23.73 9.02
N TYR A 144 21.61 -23.28 9.59
CA TYR A 144 21.90 -23.42 11.02
C TYR A 144 21.96 -22.10 11.77
N TYR A 145 22.38 -21.01 11.10
CA TYR A 145 22.66 -19.73 11.75
C TYR A 145 21.99 -18.57 11.02
N LYS A 146 21.78 -17.46 11.73
CA LYS A 146 21.37 -16.18 11.14
C LYS A 146 22.58 -15.32 10.83
N TYR A 147 22.57 -14.68 9.67
CA TYR A 147 23.50 -13.60 9.32
C TYR A 147 22.97 -12.81 8.12
N SER A 148 22.65 -11.54 8.32
CA SER A 148 21.99 -10.66 7.36
C SER A 148 22.80 -10.49 6.07
N HIS A 149 24.12 -10.39 6.15
CA HIS A 149 24.96 -10.30 4.94
C HIS A 149 24.92 -11.58 4.10
N ALA A 150 24.85 -12.76 4.71
CA ALA A 150 24.68 -14.01 3.97
C ALA A 150 23.27 -14.11 3.36
N SER A 151 22.23 -13.76 4.13
CA SER A 151 20.85 -13.70 3.64
C SER A 151 20.70 -12.74 2.44
N LEU A 152 21.35 -11.57 2.50
CA LEU A 152 21.35 -10.59 1.42
C LEU A 152 22.01 -11.15 0.15
N ARG A 153 23.15 -11.83 0.29
CA ARG A 153 23.83 -12.48 -0.85
C ARG A 153 22.98 -13.59 -1.47
N VAL A 154 22.35 -14.43 -0.65
CA VAL A 154 21.43 -15.46 -1.16
C VAL A 154 20.28 -14.81 -1.90
N SER A 155 19.70 -13.74 -1.35
CA SER A 155 18.62 -13.01 -2.01
C SER A 155 19.02 -12.46 -3.38
N GLU A 156 20.18 -11.81 -3.46
CA GLU A 156 20.77 -11.30 -4.68
C GLU A 156 21.01 -12.40 -5.73
N LEU A 157 21.65 -13.50 -5.32
CA LEU A 157 21.97 -14.61 -6.22
C LEU A 157 20.71 -15.29 -6.76
N LYS A 158 19.72 -15.55 -5.89
CA LYS A 158 18.44 -16.14 -6.29
C LYS A 158 17.63 -15.22 -7.20
N TYR A 159 17.70 -13.91 -7.00
CA TYR A 159 17.12 -12.94 -7.93
C TYR A 159 17.71 -13.09 -9.35
N PHE A 160 19.04 -13.15 -9.48
CA PHE A 160 19.70 -13.33 -10.78
C PHE A 160 19.42 -14.70 -11.40
N ALA A 161 19.27 -15.74 -10.58
CA ALA A 161 18.85 -17.07 -11.01
C ALA A 161 17.36 -17.17 -11.38
N LYS A 162 16.59 -16.08 -11.26
CA LYS A 162 15.13 -16.02 -11.45
C LYS A 162 14.32 -16.89 -10.46
N ASP A 163 14.91 -17.29 -9.34
CA ASP A 163 14.19 -17.86 -8.21
C ASP A 163 13.64 -16.73 -7.32
N ARG A 164 12.49 -16.21 -7.73
CA ARG A 164 11.83 -15.09 -7.05
C ARG A 164 11.45 -15.43 -5.60
N MET A 165 10.91 -16.63 -5.36
CA MET A 165 10.41 -17.01 -4.03
C MET A 165 11.56 -17.21 -3.05
N GLY A 166 12.63 -17.88 -3.48
CA GLY A 166 13.83 -18.02 -2.67
C GLY A 166 14.51 -16.67 -2.40
N ALA A 167 14.52 -15.77 -3.38
CA ALA A 167 15.05 -14.42 -3.19
C ALA A 167 14.27 -13.62 -2.14
N ILE A 168 12.94 -13.65 -2.19
CA ILE A 168 12.06 -12.99 -1.22
C ILE A 168 12.23 -13.60 0.18
N SER A 169 12.25 -14.93 0.26
CA SER A 169 12.43 -15.63 1.54
C SER A 169 13.75 -15.23 2.21
N ALA A 170 14.85 -15.17 1.46
CA ALA A 170 16.14 -14.76 1.99
C ALA A 170 16.16 -13.27 2.37
N LEU A 171 15.50 -12.40 1.59
CA LEU A 171 15.42 -10.96 1.91
C LEU A 171 14.69 -10.68 3.22
N ARG A 172 13.60 -11.41 3.51
CA ARG A 172 12.83 -11.26 4.76
C ARG A 172 13.68 -11.50 6.02
N ASP A 173 14.69 -12.36 5.90
CA ASP A 173 15.63 -12.68 6.98
C ASP A 173 16.72 -11.61 7.19
N VAL A 174 16.80 -10.58 6.35
CA VAL A 174 17.77 -9.48 6.51
C VAL A 174 17.26 -8.48 7.55
N ASP A 175 18.10 -8.17 8.54
CA ASP A 175 17.95 -7.03 9.43
C ASP A 175 18.60 -5.81 8.78
N GLU A 176 17.79 -4.86 8.34
CA GLU A 176 18.25 -3.61 7.70
C GLU A 176 19.24 -2.83 8.59
N SER A 177 19.02 -2.85 9.91
CA SER A 177 19.86 -2.13 10.87
C SER A 177 21.26 -2.73 11.02
N SER A 178 21.53 -3.88 10.40
CA SER A 178 22.85 -4.50 10.33
C SER A 178 23.62 -4.10 9.07
N ILE A 179 22.93 -3.66 8.01
CA ILE A 179 23.52 -3.41 6.70
C ILE A 179 24.06 -1.97 6.61
N MET A 180 25.31 -1.80 7.03
CA MET A 180 25.96 -0.48 7.13
C MET A 180 26.82 -0.09 5.93
N LEU A 181 27.28 -1.06 5.13
CA LEU A 181 28.15 -0.81 3.99
C LEU A 181 27.33 -0.29 2.80
N ASP A 182 27.78 0.81 2.17
CA ASP A 182 27.08 1.46 1.05
C ASP A 182 26.72 0.50 -0.09
N TYR A 183 27.63 -0.42 -0.42
CA TYR A 183 27.40 -1.42 -1.46
C TYR A 183 26.27 -2.40 -1.10
N ASP A 184 26.30 -2.95 0.11
CA ASP A 184 25.28 -3.89 0.58
C ASP A 184 23.93 -3.18 0.76
N LYS A 185 23.96 -1.95 1.26
CA LYS A 185 22.77 -1.10 1.38
C LYS A 185 22.15 -0.82 0.01
N GLY A 186 22.97 -0.60 -1.02
CA GLY A 186 22.51 -0.46 -2.39
C GLY A 186 21.76 -1.70 -2.90
N ILE A 187 22.30 -2.89 -2.64
CA ILE A 187 21.68 -4.17 -3.04
C ILE A 187 20.39 -4.41 -2.25
N TYR A 188 20.42 -4.22 -0.94
CA TYR A 188 19.24 -4.35 -0.09
C TYR A 188 18.12 -3.43 -0.57
N ASN A 189 18.40 -2.15 -0.77
CA ASN A 189 17.41 -1.18 -1.24
C ASN A 189 16.85 -1.58 -2.62
N PHE A 190 17.71 -2.01 -3.54
CA PHE A 190 17.27 -2.48 -4.86
C PHE A 190 16.29 -3.66 -4.75
N LEU A 191 16.66 -4.71 -4.00
CA LEU A 191 15.83 -5.91 -3.85
C LEU A 191 14.54 -5.62 -3.05
N ASN A 192 14.64 -4.82 -1.99
CA ASN A 192 13.52 -4.37 -1.18
C ASN A 192 12.49 -3.60 -2.02
N ASN A 193 12.95 -2.68 -2.87
CA ASN A 193 12.09 -1.96 -3.82
C ASN A 193 11.48 -2.92 -4.85
N LYS A 194 12.31 -3.82 -5.39
CA LYS A 194 11.91 -4.74 -6.48
C LYS A 194 10.84 -5.74 -6.05
N PHE A 195 10.91 -6.24 -4.82
CA PHE A 195 10.00 -7.27 -4.33
C PHE A 195 8.90 -6.75 -3.41
N GLY A 196 9.20 -5.68 -2.66
CA GLY A 196 8.28 -5.12 -1.68
C GLY A 196 7.15 -4.29 -2.29
N ILE A 197 7.25 -3.90 -3.57
CA ILE A 197 6.19 -3.18 -4.28
C ILE A 197 5.83 -3.93 -5.55
N ASN A 198 4.56 -4.30 -5.65
CA ASN A 198 4.02 -5.04 -6.79
C ASN A 198 2.91 -4.24 -7.48
N TYR A 199 2.91 -4.27 -8.81
CA TYR A 199 1.95 -3.57 -9.64
C TYR A 199 1.00 -4.57 -10.29
N LEU A 200 -0.29 -4.28 -10.25
CA LEU A 200 -1.30 -4.99 -11.00
C LEU A 200 -1.88 -4.04 -12.04
N ASN A 201 -1.44 -4.24 -13.28
CA ASN A 201 -1.89 -3.50 -14.46
C ASN A 201 -3.32 -3.94 -14.80
N LEU A 202 -4.27 -3.01 -14.72
CA LEU A 202 -5.69 -3.23 -14.97
C LEU A 202 -5.99 -3.44 -16.45
N GLU A 203 -5.17 -2.92 -17.36
CA GLU A 203 -5.31 -3.17 -18.81
C GLU A 203 -5.14 -4.66 -19.13
N ASN A 204 -4.22 -5.33 -18.43
CA ASN A 204 -4.04 -6.78 -18.53
C ASN A 204 -5.26 -7.57 -18.02
N LEU A 205 -6.11 -6.94 -17.20
CA LEU A 205 -7.35 -7.52 -16.68
C LEU A 205 -8.58 -7.12 -17.53
N GLY A 206 -8.37 -6.39 -18.63
CA GLY A 206 -9.40 -6.03 -19.59
C GLY A 206 -10.00 -4.63 -19.41
N PHE A 207 -9.40 -3.77 -18.58
CA PHE A 207 -9.69 -2.33 -18.60
C PHE A 207 -8.98 -1.66 -19.80
N ILE A 208 -9.45 -0.48 -20.17
CA ILE A 208 -8.87 0.37 -21.22
C ILE A 208 -7.68 1.15 -20.68
N ASP A 209 -7.66 1.40 -19.37
CA ASP A 209 -6.70 2.25 -18.71
C ASP A 209 -6.51 1.87 -17.23
N ASN A 210 -5.38 2.29 -16.69
CA ASN A 210 -4.90 1.99 -15.35
C ASN A 210 -5.32 3.01 -14.27
N SER A 211 -6.02 4.09 -14.60
CA SER A 211 -6.46 5.09 -13.62
C SER A 211 -7.54 4.54 -12.71
N ILE A 212 -7.19 4.32 -11.44
CA ILE A 212 -8.14 3.97 -10.39
C ILE A 212 -8.93 5.21 -9.98
N PHE A 213 -10.21 5.00 -9.72
CA PHE A 213 -11.13 6.04 -9.27
C PHE A 213 -11.55 5.87 -7.82
N ASP A 214 -11.84 4.64 -7.41
CA ASP A 214 -12.10 4.29 -6.01
C ASP A 214 -11.83 2.77 -5.79
N MET A 215 -11.67 2.39 -4.53
CA MET A 215 -11.39 1.01 -4.13
C MET A 215 -12.13 0.64 -2.85
N PHE A 216 -12.42 -0.65 -2.70
CA PHE A 216 -13.05 -1.20 -1.51
C PHE A 216 -12.56 -2.62 -1.25
N ILE A 217 -12.37 -2.98 0.02
CA ILE A 217 -11.96 -4.32 0.41
C ILE A 217 -13.05 -4.98 1.24
N LEU A 218 -13.42 -6.20 0.85
CA LEU A 218 -14.25 -7.08 1.65
C LEU A 218 -13.65 -8.48 1.66
N GLN A 219 -13.25 -8.94 2.85
CA GLN A 219 -12.49 -10.17 3.03
C GLN A 219 -11.23 -10.14 2.14
N ASN A 220 -11.01 -11.13 1.29
CA ASN A 220 -9.84 -11.19 0.40
C ASN A 220 -10.05 -10.48 -0.94
N ASN A 221 -11.19 -9.82 -1.14
CA ASN A 221 -11.56 -9.24 -2.42
C ASN A 221 -11.33 -7.73 -2.42
N VAL A 222 -10.56 -7.24 -3.39
CA VAL A 222 -10.48 -5.82 -3.73
C VAL A 222 -11.44 -5.55 -4.87
N PHE A 223 -12.42 -4.68 -4.63
CA PHE A 223 -13.24 -4.09 -5.67
C PHE A 223 -12.56 -2.81 -6.13
N VAL A 224 -12.41 -2.66 -7.43
CA VAL A 224 -11.73 -1.51 -8.04
C VAL A 224 -12.63 -0.94 -9.12
N SER A 225 -12.83 0.36 -9.08
CA SER A 225 -13.39 1.11 -10.19
C SER A 225 -12.32 1.97 -10.85
N ASN A 226 -12.45 2.16 -12.16
CA ASN A 226 -11.60 3.09 -12.89
C ASN A 226 -12.38 4.34 -13.34
N ILE A 227 -11.66 5.32 -13.87
CA ILE A 227 -12.23 6.61 -14.29
C ILE A 227 -13.23 6.47 -15.45
N PHE A 228 -13.17 5.37 -16.20
CA PHE A 228 -14.02 5.09 -17.36
C PHE A 228 -15.25 4.24 -17.03
N GLY A 229 -15.54 4.03 -15.75
CA GLY A 229 -16.74 3.34 -15.27
C GLY A 229 -16.65 1.82 -15.26
N GLY A 230 -15.43 1.27 -15.41
CA GLY A 230 -15.14 -0.14 -15.18
C GLY A 230 -15.31 -0.53 -13.72
N LEU A 231 -15.70 -1.79 -13.50
CA LEU A 231 -15.74 -2.41 -12.18
C LEU A 231 -15.12 -3.81 -12.25
N LEU A 232 -14.09 -4.03 -11.45
CA LEU A 232 -13.47 -5.34 -11.28
C LEU A 232 -13.48 -5.75 -9.81
N ARG A 233 -13.41 -7.06 -9.58
CA ARG A 233 -13.07 -7.67 -8.30
C ARG A 233 -11.83 -8.52 -8.47
N TYR A 234 -10.85 -8.31 -7.62
CA TYR A 234 -9.61 -9.06 -7.56
C TYR A 234 -9.54 -9.81 -6.22
N ASP A 235 -9.45 -11.14 -6.27
CA ASP A 235 -9.24 -12.00 -5.10
C ASP A 235 -7.74 -12.11 -4.83
N ILE A 236 -7.30 -11.41 -3.79
CA ILE A 236 -5.89 -11.35 -3.39
C ILE A 236 -5.38 -12.73 -3.00
N LYS A 237 -6.17 -13.65 -2.43
CA LYS A 237 -5.59 -14.94 -2.02
C LYS A 237 -5.47 -15.92 -3.18
N ASN A 238 -6.42 -15.89 -4.09
CA ASN A 238 -6.50 -16.85 -5.19
C ASN A 238 -5.82 -16.37 -6.48
N ASN A 239 -5.39 -15.10 -6.53
CA ASN A 239 -4.91 -14.44 -7.75
C ASN A 239 -5.92 -14.61 -8.91
N ASP A 240 -7.20 -14.43 -8.58
CA ASP A 240 -8.31 -14.54 -9.52
C ASP A 240 -9.02 -13.20 -9.62
N TYR A 241 -9.67 -12.95 -10.76
CA TYR A 241 -10.38 -11.71 -10.96
C TYR A 241 -11.65 -11.90 -11.78
N ARG A 242 -12.57 -10.95 -11.58
CA ARG A 242 -13.80 -10.86 -12.35
C ARG A 242 -14.06 -9.41 -12.73
N VAL A 243 -14.27 -9.19 -14.02
CA VAL A 243 -14.79 -7.92 -14.53
C VAL A 243 -16.31 -7.97 -14.51
N TYR A 244 -16.91 -7.07 -13.73
CA TYR A 244 -18.36 -6.92 -13.62
C TYR A 244 -18.91 -5.97 -14.67
N ILE A 245 -18.25 -4.83 -14.83
CA ILE A 245 -18.60 -3.79 -15.80
C ILE A 245 -17.34 -3.47 -16.58
N LYS A 246 -17.42 -3.56 -17.90
CA LYS A 246 -16.34 -3.12 -18.79
C LYS A 246 -16.45 -1.62 -19.04
N ASP A 247 -15.30 -1.00 -19.17
CA ASP A 247 -15.15 0.41 -19.50
C ASP A 247 -15.92 0.79 -20.77
N LYS A 248 -16.40 2.03 -20.80
CA LYS A 248 -16.95 2.62 -22.02
C LYS A 248 -15.97 3.70 -22.49
N LYS A 249 -15.63 3.71 -23.77
CA LYS A 249 -14.76 4.75 -24.40
C LYS A 249 -15.33 6.19 -24.35
N SER A 250 -16.46 6.40 -23.67
CA SER A 250 -17.03 7.74 -23.54
C SER A 250 -16.27 8.52 -22.49
N ILE A 251 -15.81 9.72 -22.86
CA ILE A 251 -15.03 10.66 -22.03
C ILE A 251 -15.89 11.27 -20.89
N VAL A 252 -17.20 10.97 -20.86
CA VAL A 252 -18.00 11.32 -19.68
C VAL A 252 -17.46 10.51 -18.52
N LEU A 253 -17.00 11.18 -17.45
CA LEU A 253 -16.58 10.59 -16.19
C LEU A 253 -17.73 9.75 -15.61
N ASN A 254 -17.85 8.52 -16.11
CA ASN A 254 -18.81 7.50 -15.69
C ASN A 254 -18.22 6.64 -14.58
N GLY A 255 -17.11 7.10 -13.97
CA GLY A 255 -16.41 6.39 -12.93
C GLY A 255 -17.35 6.03 -11.78
N LEU A 256 -17.30 4.76 -11.38
CA LEU A 256 -18.06 4.28 -10.24
C LEU A 256 -17.35 4.71 -8.96
N ARG A 257 -18.07 5.31 -8.02
CA ARG A 257 -17.51 5.91 -6.82
C ARG A 257 -18.36 5.59 -5.62
N GLY A 258 -17.71 5.51 -4.46
CA GLY A 258 -18.38 5.15 -3.24
C GLY A 258 -18.71 3.66 -3.25
N PHE A 259 -18.20 2.99 -2.23
CA PHE A 259 -18.53 1.61 -1.93
C PHE A 259 -19.01 1.53 -0.49
N ALA A 260 -20.01 0.70 -0.25
CA ALA A 260 -20.43 0.36 1.10
C ALA A 260 -20.90 -1.09 1.15
N GLU A 261 -20.45 -1.83 2.15
CA GLU A 261 -21.07 -3.12 2.49
C GLU A 261 -22.18 -2.89 3.52
N HIS A 262 -23.34 -3.47 3.26
CA HIS A 262 -24.47 -3.45 4.17
C HIS A 262 -25.18 -4.81 4.13
N LYS A 263 -25.12 -5.54 5.25
CA LYS A 263 -25.79 -6.84 5.45
C LYS A 263 -25.47 -7.88 4.38
N GLY A 264 -24.20 -7.97 3.99
CA GLY A 264 -23.69 -8.90 2.99
C GLY A 264 -23.82 -8.42 1.55
N VAL A 265 -24.42 -7.26 1.31
CA VAL A 265 -24.59 -6.67 -0.03
C VAL A 265 -23.60 -5.53 -0.21
N ILE A 266 -22.88 -5.52 -1.32
CA ILE A 266 -21.98 -4.42 -1.69
C ILE A 266 -22.75 -3.45 -2.57
N TYR A 267 -22.85 -2.21 -2.14
CA TYR A 267 -23.42 -1.11 -2.90
C TYR A 267 -22.31 -0.28 -3.54
N ILE A 268 -22.55 0.17 -4.77
CA ILE A 268 -21.59 0.91 -5.59
C ILE A 268 -22.30 2.12 -6.19
N GLY A 269 -21.74 3.31 -6.01
CA GLY A 269 -22.29 4.52 -6.62
C GLY A 269 -21.88 4.66 -8.09
N GLY A 270 -22.79 5.15 -8.92
CA GLY A 270 -22.50 5.56 -10.27
C GLY A 270 -23.22 6.85 -10.65
N ASP A 271 -23.24 7.16 -11.95
CA ASP A 271 -23.97 8.31 -12.46
C ASP A 271 -25.48 8.06 -12.40
N ASN A 272 -26.16 8.78 -11.51
CA ASN A 272 -27.62 8.71 -11.27
C ASN A 272 -28.16 7.33 -10.89
N VAL A 273 -27.29 6.36 -10.58
CA VAL A 273 -27.67 4.99 -10.30
C VAL A 273 -26.89 4.48 -9.09
N LEU A 274 -27.59 3.85 -8.16
CA LEU A 274 -27.00 3.05 -7.09
C LEU A 274 -27.03 1.58 -7.52
N TYR A 275 -25.85 0.98 -7.67
CA TYR A 275 -25.70 -0.42 -8.01
C TYR A 275 -25.52 -1.27 -6.76
N TYR A 276 -25.75 -2.58 -6.88
CA TYR A 276 -25.39 -3.53 -5.83
C TYR A 276 -24.98 -4.91 -6.36
N ILE A 277 -24.21 -5.62 -5.54
CA ILE A 277 -23.77 -7.00 -5.72
C ILE A 277 -24.14 -7.76 -4.43
N ASP A 278 -25.06 -8.72 -4.56
CA ASP A 278 -25.51 -9.61 -3.48
C ASP A 278 -24.95 -11.04 -3.62
N ASP A 279 -24.32 -11.34 -4.75
CA ASP A 279 -23.61 -12.58 -5.02
C ASP A 279 -22.37 -12.26 -5.86
N PHE A 280 -21.18 -12.64 -5.40
CA PHE A 280 -19.94 -12.45 -6.16
C PHE A 280 -19.88 -13.30 -7.45
N GLY A 281 -20.69 -14.37 -7.50
CA GLY A 281 -20.99 -15.16 -8.69
C GLY A 281 -21.96 -14.47 -9.67
N GLY A 282 -22.72 -13.48 -9.19
CA GLY A 282 -23.83 -12.86 -9.90
C GLY A 282 -23.44 -11.69 -10.80
N SER A 283 -24.47 -11.08 -11.39
CA SER A 283 -24.38 -9.82 -12.12
C SER A 283 -24.57 -8.62 -11.19
N VAL A 284 -24.03 -7.47 -11.57
CA VAL A 284 -24.36 -6.19 -10.90
C VAL A 284 -25.81 -5.85 -11.15
N LYS A 285 -26.53 -5.46 -10.10
CA LYS A 285 -27.94 -5.06 -10.13
C LYS A 285 -28.07 -3.56 -9.82
N GLN A 286 -29.22 -2.99 -10.10
CA GLN A 286 -29.54 -1.59 -9.82
C GLN A 286 -30.63 -1.50 -8.75
N VAL A 287 -30.46 -0.57 -7.81
CA VAL A 287 -31.52 -0.20 -6.87
C VAL A 287 -32.59 0.58 -7.62
N ASN A 288 -33.86 0.33 -7.30
CA ASN A 288 -34.96 1.10 -7.87
C ASN A 288 -34.97 2.52 -7.26
N VAL A 289 -34.79 3.53 -8.12
CA VAL A 289 -34.76 4.94 -7.72
C VAL A 289 -36.07 5.60 -8.20
N PRO A 290 -36.94 6.10 -7.29
CA PRO A 290 -38.17 6.78 -7.69
C PRO A 290 -37.91 8.03 -8.55
N LEU A 291 -38.84 8.38 -9.45
CA LEU A 291 -38.71 9.52 -10.39
C LEU A 291 -38.35 10.87 -9.75
N GLY A 292 -38.68 11.07 -8.46
CA GLY A 292 -38.36 12.29 -7.72
C GLY A 292 -36.96 12.34 -7.12
N VAL A 293 -36.25 11.21 -7.08
CA VAL A 293 -34.90 11.10 -6.53
C VAL A 293 -33.90 11.26 -7.67
N LYS A 294 -33.10 12.33 -7.59
CA LYS A 294 -32.01 12.58 -8.54
C LYS A 294 -30.71 12.48 -7.76
N LEU A 295 -29.85 11.54 -8.12
CA LEU A 295 -28.61 11.31 -7.41
C LEU A 295 -27.42 12.04 -8.04
N ASN A 296 -27.54 12.56 -9.28
CA ASN A 296 -26.56 13.34 -10.04
C ASN A 296 -25.10 13.09 -9.62
N ASN A 297 -24.57 11.93 -10.05
CA ASN A 297 -23.23 11.42 -9.75
C ASN A 297 -22.96 11.16 -8.25
N ILE A 298 -23.05 9.88 -7.85
CA ILE A 298 -22.74 9.44 -6.50
C ILE A 298 -21.22 9.47 -6.27
N GLN A 299 -20.79 10.08 -5.16
CA GLN A 299 -19.37 10.26 -4.81
C GLN A 299 -18.91 9.36 -3.67
N VAL A 300 -19.78 9.12 -2.68
CA VAL A 300 -19.42 8.41 -1.47
C VAL A 300 -20.64 7.69 -0.90
N LEU A 301 -20.41 6.49 -0.38
CA LEU A 301 -21.40 5.68 0.29
C LEU A 301 -20.94 5.40 1.72
N MET A 302 -21.88 5.35 2.66
CA MET A 302 -21.60 4.96 4.04
C MET A 302 -22.73 4.10 4.59
N SER A 303 -22.39 2.87 4.95
CA SER A 303 -23.32 1.96 5.63
C SER A 303 -23.51 2.38 7.08
N VAL A 304 -24.77 2.45 7.51
CA VAL A 304 -25.17 2.61 8.91
C VAL A 304 -26.09 1.45 9.27
N ARG A 305 -26.61 1.43 10.51
CA ARG A 305 -27.40 0.31 11.00
C ARG A 305 -28.64 0.00 10.14
N ASP A 306 -29.35 1.04 9.72
CA ASP A 306 -30.69 0.93 9.13
C ASP A 306 -30.75 1.28 7.64
N GLY A 307 -29.58 1.33 6.99
CA GLY A 307 -29.47 1.65 5.57
C GLY A 307 -28.13 2.27 5.19
N ILE A 308 -28.13 3.05 4.12
CA ILE A 308 -26.92 3.60 3.50
C ILE A 308 -27.12 5.08 3.21
N PHE A 309 -26.14 5.88 3.63
CA PHE A 309 -26.03 7.26 3.17
C PHE A 309 -25.35 7.32 1.80
N VAL A 310 -25.94 8.15 0.93
CA VAL A 310 -25.51 8.37 -0.45
C VAL A 310 -25.16 9.85 -0.60
N GLY A 311 -23.87 10.14 -0.61
CA GLY A 311 -23.33 11.46 -0.89
C GLY A 311 -23.15 11.67 -2.40
N THR A 312 -23.60 12.81 -2.91
CA THR A 312 -23.62 13.09 -4.35
C THR A 312 -22.90 14.38 -4.70
N LEU A 313 -22.48 14.52 -5.96
CA LEU A 313 -21.75 15.70 -6.43
C LEU A 313 -22.63 16.95 -6.54
N GLU A 314 -23.92 16.78 -6.88
CA GLU A 314 -24.82 17.92 -7.17
C GLU A 314 -26.23 17.81 -6.55
N SER A 315 -26.55 16.74 -5.81
CA SER A 315 -27.89 16.51 -5.25
C SER A 315 -27.93 16.39 -3.73
N GLY A 316 -26.83 16.72 -3.06
CA GLY A 316 -26.69 16.66 -1.61
C GLY A 316 -26.60 15.24 -1.07
N LEU A 317 -27.13 15.07 0.14
CA LEU A 317 -27.06 13.84 0.91
C LEU A 317 -28.42 13.14 0.91
N TRP A 318 -28.41 11.85 0.59
CA TRP A 318 -29.59 10.99 0.62
C TRP A 318 -29.37 9.83 1.60
N PHE A 319 -30.46 9.31 2.14
CA PHE A 319 -30.48 8.08 2.91
C PHE A 319 -31.40 7.08 2.22
N TYR A 320 -30.85 5.91 1.90
CA TYR A 320 -31.58 4.76 1.38
C TYR A 320 -31.76 3.75 2.51
N SER A 321 -33.00 3.57 2.98
CA SER A 321 -33.31 2.71 4.12
C SER A 321 -33.40 1.24 3.71
N ASP A 322 -33.30 0.37 4.71
CA ASP A 322 -33.58 -1.06 4.56
C ASP A 322 -34.98 -1.39 4.01
N LEU A 323 -35.93 -0.47 4.18
CA LEU A 323 -37.29 -0.60 3.68
C LEU A 323 -37.43 -0.21 2.21
N GLY A 324 -36.32 0.21 1.57
CA GLY A 324 -36.30 0.67 0.18
C GLY A 324 -36.74 2.13 0.02
N GLU A 325 -36.78 2.89 1.11
CA GLU A 325 -37.23 4.29 1.10
C GLU A 325 -36.06 5.26 0.93
N TRP A 326 -36.31 6.34 0.18
CA TRP A 326 -35.33 7.39 -0.05
C TRP A 326 -35.72 8.65 0.72
N THR A 327 -34.82 9.13 1.58
CA THR A 327 -34.99 10.37 2.33
C THR A 327 -33.87 11.33 2.01
N GLN A 328 -34.20 12.55 1.60
CA GLN A 328 -33.20 13.61 1.42
C GLN A 328 -32.85 14.24 2.78
N VAL A 329 -31.56 14.32 3.09
CA VAL A 329 -31.06 15.03 4.26
C VAL A 329 -30.62 16.42 3.82
N LYS A 330 -31.36 17.44 4.26
CA LYS A 330 -31.20 18.82 3.79
C LYS A 330 -29.99 19.48 4.44
N LEU A 331 -28.92 19.62 3.68
CA LEU A 331 -27.75 20.43 4.01
C LEU A 331 -27.78 21.72 3.18
N GLU A 332 -27.00 22.73 3.57
CA GLU A 332 -26.85 23.95 2.76
C GLU A 332 -25.98 23.69 1.52
N SER A 333 -25.09 22.69 1.57
CA SER A 333 -24.34 22.20 0.41
C SER A 333 -25.06 21.04 -0.29
N ASN A 334 -24.94 21.00 -1.61
CA ASN A 334 -25.36 19.85 -2.43
C ASN A 334 -24.17 19.02 -2.96
N ARG A 335 -22.93 19.33 -2.55
CA ARG A 335 -21.70 18.76 -3.11
C ARG A 335 -20.97 17.92 -2.06
N ILE A 336 -21.44 16.71 -1.86
CA ILE A 336 -20.91 15.79 -0.85
C ILE A 336 -19.72 15.03 -1.43
N SER A 337 -18.61 15.04 -0.71
CA SER A 337 -17.34 14.43 -1.15
C SER A 337 -16.85 13.35 -0.21
N SER A 338 -17.20 13.41 1.08
CA SER A 338 -16.81 12.39 2.05
C SER A 338 -17.85 12.22 3.15
N ILE A 339 -17.91 11.00 3.71
CA ILE A 339 -18.75 10.67 4.84
C ILE A 339 -17.94 9.81 5.80
N TYR A 340 -18.04 10.10 7.10
CA TYR A 340 -17.39 9.32 8.16
C TYR A 340 -18.35 9.06 9.31
N LEU A 341 -18.45 7.80 9.75
CA LEU A 341 -19.31 7.41 10.86
C LEU A 341 -18.50 7.28 12.14
N ASP A 342 -18.73 8.17 13.10
CA ASP A 342 -18.27 7.96 14.47
C ASP A 342 -19.32 7.16 15.24
N LYS A 343 -19.11 5.83 15.27
CA LYS A 343 -20.00 4.89 15.96
C LYS A 343 -20.07 5.15 17.47
N SER A 344 -18.99 5.63 18.09
CA SER A 344 -18.92 5.85 19.54
C SER A 344 -19.81 7.01 19.98
N LYS A 345 -19.91 8.04 19.14
CA LYS A 345 -20.72 9.24 19.38
C LYS A 345 -22.08 9.19 18.69
N ASN A 346 -22.32 8.18 17.85
CA ASN A 346 -23.51 8.04 17.02
C ASN A 346 -23.74 9.27 16.11
N ILE A 347 -22.64 9.80 15.55
CA ILE A 347 -22.62 11.00 14.71
C ILE A 347 -22.04 10.65 13.34
N LEU A 348 -22.68 11.17 12.29
CA LEU A 348 -22.17 11.17 10.94
C LEU A 348 -21.47 12.49 10.65
N PHE A 349 -20.22 12.45 10.20
CA PHE A 349 -19.53 13.57 9.61
C PHE A 349 -19.74 13.54 8.10
N VAL A 350 -20.05 14.69 7.53
CA VAL A 350 -20.29 14.85 6.09
C VAL A 350 -19.39 15.98 5.60
N GLY A 351 -18.34 15.60 4.89
CA GLY A 351 -17.46 16.54 4.21
C GLY A 351 -18.03 16.93 2.85
N THR A 352 -17.86 18.20 2.50
CA THR A 352 -18.39 18.81 1.28
C THR A 352 -17.28 19.46 0.48
N MET A 353 -17.55 19.77 -0.79
CA MET A 353 -16.57 20.43 -1.67
C MET A 353 -16.49 21.95 -1.48
N ASP A 354 -17.52 22.55 -0.89
CA ASP A 354 -17.71 24.02 -0.85
C ASP A 354 -17.98 24.57 0.55
N ASN A 355 -18.54 23.77 1.46
CA ASN A 355 -19.01 24.22 2.78
C ASN A 355 -18.38 23.43 3.94
N SER A 356 -17.15 22.93 3.82
CA SER A 356 -16.46 22.26 4.94
C SER A 356 -17.22 21.00 5.39
N ILE A 357 -17.57 20.88 6.67
CA ILE A 357 -18.03 19.66 7.33
C ILE A 357 -19.36 19.93 8.04
N TYR A 358 -20.28 18.98 7.96
CA TYR A 358 -21.47 18.91 8.80
C TYR A 358 -21.39 17.71 9.75
N THR A 359 -22.04 17.81 10.90
CA THR A 359 -22.35 16.68 11.76
C THR A 359 -23.84 16.43 11.80
N ILE A 360 -24.23 15.16 11.76
CA ILE A 360 -25.63 14.73 11.74
C ILE A 360 -25.82 13.66 12.81
N SER A 361 -26.81 13.84 13.67
CA SER A 361 -27.22 12.81 14.62
C SER A 361 -27.87 11.64 13.90
N LEU A 362 -27.47 10.40 14.19
CA LEU A 362 -28.17 9.23 13.66
C LEU A 362 -29.51 8.94 14.37
N VAL A 363 -29.81 9.67 15.45
CA VAL A 363 -31.12 9.59 16.14
C VAL A 363 -32.16 10.48 15.46
N ASP A 364 -31.74 11.66 14.99
CA ASP A 364 -32.58 12.61 14.27
C ASP A 364 -31.78 13.27 13.15
N PHE A 365 -32.08 12.92 11.89
CA PHE A 365 -31.41 13.49 10.71
C PHE A 365 -31.66 14.99 10.51
N ARG A 366 -32.49 15.61 11.36
CA ARG A 366 -32.71 17.07 11.40
C ARG A 366 -31.75 17.78 12.35
N ASP A 367 -31.13 17.08 13.31
CA ASP A 367 -30.07 17.64 14.16
C ASP A 367 -28.76 17.68 13.36
N ILE A 368 -28.65 18.75 12.56
CA ILE A 368 -27.53 19.02 11.68
C ILE A 368 -26.79 20.23 12.23
N LYS A 369 -25.46 20.10 12.39
CA LYS A 369 -24.59 21.18 12.83
C LYS A 369 -23.50 21.41 11.80
N HIS A 370 -23.40 22.63 11.31
CA HIS A 370 -22.31 23.06 10.44
C HIS A 370 -21.05 23.34 11.27
N LEU A 371 -19.95 22.70 10.88
CA LEU A 371 -18.65 22.85 11.51
C LEU A 371 -17.79 23.78 10.63
N ASN A 372 -17.94 25.07 10.86
CA ASN A 372 -17.19 26.10 10.14
C ASN A 372 -15.81 26.32 10.79
N PHE A 373 -14.95 25.29 10.75
CA PHE A 373 -13.63 25.33 11.39
C PHE A 373 -12.57 26.04 10.56
N PHE A 374 -12.61 25.93 9.24
CA PHE A 374 -11.50 26.40 8.39
C PHE A 374 -11.48 27.91 8.20
N SER A 375 -10.32 28.43 7.77
CA SER A 375 -10.19 29.85 7.47
C SER A 375 -11.11 30.25 6.28
N ASN A 376 -11.15 31.54 5.96
CA ASN A 376 -11.93 32.03 4.82
C ASN A 376 -11.37 31.59 3.44
N LYS A 377 -10.35 30.73 3.38
CA LYS A 377 -9.82 30.18 2.13
C LYS A 377 -10.71 29.05 1.61
N GLU A 378 -11.12 29.15 0.35
CA GLU A 378 -11.99 28.16 -0.29
C GLU A 378 -11.36 26.76 -0.34
N SER A 379 -10.05 26.66 -0.57
CA SER A 379 -9.36 25.36 -0.69
C SER A 379 -9.37 24.52 0.61
N GLU A 380 -9.48 25.17 1.77
CA GLU A 380 -9.59 24.48 3.06
C GLU A 380 -10.99 23.90 3.31
N ARG A 381 -11.99 24.34 2.53
CA ARG A 381 -13.38 23.88 2.65
C ARG A 381 -13.71 22.69 1.75
N ASN A 382 -12.82 22.33 0.83
CA ASN A 382 -12.99 21.23 -0.09
C ASN A 382 -12.45 19.94 0.53
N ILE A 383 -13.33 19.16 1.15
CA ILE A 383 -12.98 18.02 1.99
C ILE A 383 -12.88 16.74 1.15
N ASN A 384 -11.74 16.06 1.12
CA ASN A 384 -11.60 14.77 0.43
C ASN A 384 -11.88 13.58 1.35
N PHE A 385 -11.44 13.65 2.61
CA PHE A 385 -11.70 12.60 3.59
C PHE A 385 -11.84 13.15 5.01
N ILE A 386 -12.48 12.34 5.85
CA ILE A 386 -12.55 12.51 7.30
C ILE A 386 -12.31 11.12 7.90
N LYS A 387 -11.33 10.97 8.80
CA LYS A 387 -11.09 9.72 9.55
C LYS A 387 -10.70 10.06 10.99
N SER A 388 -11.02 9.20 11.96
CA SER A 388 -10.60 9.42 13.35
C SER A 388 -9.43 8.53 13.75
N TYR A 389 -8.54 9.07 14.59
CA TYR A 389 -7.48 8.31 15.24
C TYR A 389 -7.17 8.96 16.61
N ASN A 390 -7.06 8.13 17.66
CA ASN A 390 -6.78 8.54 19.04
C ASN A 390 -7.58 9.75 19.54
N GLY A 391 -8.90 9.75 19.28
CA GLY A 391 -9.83 10.80 19.74
C GLY A 391 -9.84 12.08 18.90
N TYR A 392 -8.94 12.20 17.92
CA TYR A 392 -8.92 13.31 16.96
C TYR A 392 -9.53 12.90 15.62
N TYR A 393 -9.97 13.89 14.84
CA TYR A 393 -10.39 13.70 13.46
C TYR A 393 -9.37 14.33 12.53
N TYR A 394 -8.87 13.53 11.61
CA TYR A 394 -7.98 13.96 10.53
C TYR A 394 -8.82 14.24 9.29
N VAL A 395 -8.55 15.39 8.68
CA VAL A 395 -9.28 15.88 7.52
C VAL A 395 -8.29 16.29 6.44
N GLY A 396 -8.32 15.54 5.35
CA GLY A 396 -7.61 15.87 4.13
C GLY A 396 -8.47 16.73 3.22
N THR A 397 -7.86 17.75 2.65
CA THR A 397 -8.53 18.68 1.74
C THR A 397 -7.91 18.64 0.34
N TYR A 398 -8.63 19.20 -0.63
CA TYR A 398 -8.13 19.41 -1.99
C TYR A 398 -7.55 20.82 -2.12
N GLY A 399 -6.25 20.96 -1.86
CA GLY A 399 -5.53 22.23 -1.98
C GLY A 399 -5.45 23.05 -0.68
N GLY A 400 -5.96 22.53 0.45
CA GLY A 400 -5.86 23.18 1.76
C GLY A 400 -4.85 22.53 2.70
N GLY A 401 -4.38 21.31 2.39
CA GLY A 401 -3.53 20.48 3.25
C GLY A 401 -4.29 19.52 4.17
N LEU A 402 -3.59 19.07 5.22
CA LEU A 402 -4.09 18.15 6.24
C LEU A 402 -4.40 18.90 7.54
N PHE A 403 -5.53 18.60 8.15
CA PHE A 403 -5.96 19.20 9.41
C PHE A 403 -6.27 18.12 10.45
N ARG A 404 -5.99 18.43 11.71
CA ARG A 404 -6.42 17.64 12.86
C ARG A 404 -7.38 18.45 13.69
N LEU A 405 -8.58 17.93 13.90
CA LEU A 405 -9.65 18.58 14.63
C LEU A 405 -9.88 17.90 15.98
N ASN A 406 -10.14 18.73 16.99
CA ASN A 406 -10.66 18.32 18.27
C ASN A 406 -12.06 18.93 18.45
N LEU A 407 -13.06 18.06 18.64
CA LEU A 407 -14.45 18.50 18.74
C LEU A 407 -14.83 18.93 20.14
N GLU A 408 -14.10 18.50 21.17
CA GLU A 408 -14.40 18.85 22.56
C GLU A 408 -14.10 20.32 22.84
N ASP A 409 -12.93 20.77 22.39
CA ASP A 409 -12.48 22.17 22.51
C ASP A 409 -12.79 23.02 21.27
N LYS A 410 -13.35 22.40 20.21
CA LYS A 410 -13.69 23.04 18.92
C LYS A 410 -12.48 23.69 18.26
N THR A 411 -11.31 23.09 18.41
CA THR A 411 -10.06 23.58 17.82
C THR A 411 -9.63 22.74 16.63
N TYR A 412 -8.75 23.30 15.81
CA TYR A 412 -8.08 22.57 14.75
C TYR A 412 -6.63 23.03 14.62
N VAL A 413 -5.79 22.14 14.09
CA VAL A 413 -4.39 22.41 13.74
C VAL A 413 -4.17 21.97 12.31
N LYS A 414 -3.62 22.86 11.48
CA LYS A 414 -3.09 22.47 10.16
C LYS A 414 -1.76 21.77 10.37
N HIS A 415 -1.62 20.55 9.85
CA HIS A 415 -0.38 19.79 9.94
C HIS A 415 0.65 20.30 8.92
N GLU A 416 1.88 20.45 9.40
CA GLU A 416 3.07 20.66 8.56
C GLU A 416 3.74 19.30 8.36
N VAL A 417 3.71 18.79 7.13
CA VAL A 417 4.24 17.46 6.83
C VAL A 417 5.75 17.55 6.65
N GLY A 418 6.53 17.13 7.65
CA GLY A 418 8.00 17.14 7.60
C GLY A 418 8.59 18.53 7.27
N ASN A 419 7.98 19.61 7.79
CA ASN A 419 8.29 21.01 7.47
C ASN A 419 8.03 21.42 6.00
N ASN A 420 7.30 20.61 5.23
CA ASN A 420 6.91 20.91 3.87
C ASN A 420 5.45 21.41 3.82
N PHE A 421 5.30 22.72 3.57
CA PHE A 421 3.98 23.35 3.41
C PHE A 421 3.35 23.14 2.01
N SER A 422 4.09 22.57 1.06
CA SER A 422 3.62 22.43 -0.33
C SER A 422 2.70 21.22 -0.57
N ILE A 423 2.57 20.32 0.41
CA ILE A 423 1.62 19.20 0.30
C ILE A 423 0.24 19.70 0.67
N GLU A 424 -0.56 19.97 -0.36
CA GLU A 424 -1.89 20.57 -0.20
C GLU A 424 -3.04 19.61 -0.56
N TYR A 425 -2.74 18.50 -1.24
CA TYR A 425 -3.73 17.58 -1.82
C TYR A 425 -3.69 16.22 -1.13
N PHE A 426 -4.55 16.04 -0.14
CA PHE A 426 -4.71 14.79 0.61
C PHE A 426 -5.99 14.10 0.15
N LEU A 427 -5.88 12.93 -0.47
CA LEU A 427 -6.99 12.25 -1.15
C LEU A 427 -7.63 11.16 -0.30
N ASP A 428 -6.84 10.45 0.50
CA ASP A 428 -7.35 9.45 1.44
C ASP A 428 -6.36 9.26 2.62
N MET A 429 -6.82 8.60 3.67
CA MET A 429 -6.01 8.23 4.83
C MET A 429 -6.27 6.77 5.19
N GLU A 430 -5.33 6.06 5.79
CA GLU A 430 -5.57 4.77 6.42
C GLU A 430 -4.78 4.64 7.72
N VAL A 431 -5.36 3.96 8.71
CA VAL A 431 -4.71 3.70 9.99
C VAL A 431 -4.07 2.32 9.95
N ARG A 432 -2.78 2.24 10.25
CA ARG A 432 -2.01 0.99 10.27
C ARG A 432 -1.16 0.93 11.54
N GLY A 433 -1.68 0.27 12.57
CA GLY A 433 -1.05 0.27 13.90
C GLY A 433 -0.86 1.70 14.40
N ASP A 434 0.38 2.05 14.71
CA ASP A 434 0.77 3.40 15.18
C ASP A 434 1.12 4.38 14.06
N LYS A 435 0.84 4.02 12.79
CA LYS A 435 1.12 4.84 11.62
C LYS A 435 -0.18 5.29 10.94
N LEU A 436 -0.16 6.54 10.48
CA LEU A 436 -1.20 7.10 9.61
C LEU A 436 -0.63 7.22 8.20
N LEU A 437 -1.29 6.58 7.25
CA LEU A 437 -0.88 6.55 5.85
C LEU A 437 -1.77 7.50 5.07
N PHE A 438 -1.21 8.36 4.25
CA PHE A 438 -1.97 9.35 3.49
C PHE A 438 -1.68 9.21 2.00
N ALA A 439 -2.73 8.94 1.22
CA ALA A 439 -2.67 9.02 -0.23
C ALA A 439 -2.71 10.49 -0.65
N THR A 440 -1.71 10.92 -1.42
CA THR A 440 -1.58 12.31 -1.84
C THR A 440 -1.49 12.44 -3.36
N PHE A 441 -1.75 13.65 -3.85
CA PHE A 441 -1.45 14.03 -5.22
C PHE A 441 -0.02 14.61 -5.27
N GLU A 442 0.77 14.18 -6.27
CA GLU A 442 2.17 14.59 -6.52
C GLU A 442 3.23 14.20 -5.47
N HIS A 443 2.86 13.63 -4.32
CA HIS A 443 3.80 13.32 -3.23
C HIS A 443 3.81 11.86 -2.77
N GLY A 444 3.08 10.97 -3.45
CA GLY A 444 3.08 9.54 -3.16
C GLY A 444 2.35 9.21 -1.87
N LEU A 445 2.85 8.23 -1.11
CA LEU A 445 2.30 7.85 0.18
C LEU A 445 3.06 8.59 1.28
N VAL A 446 2.38 9.46 2.01
CA VAL A 446 2.94 10.13 3.19
C VAL A 446 2.63 9.29 4.42
N ILE A 447 3.62 9.07 5.27
CA ILE A 447 3.54 8.20 6.45
C ILE A 447 3.82 9.05 7.68
N TYR A 448 2.91 9.04 8.65
CA TYR A 448 3.11 9.68 9.95
C TYR A 448 3.21 8.62 11.04
N ASP A 449 4.38 8.54 11.66
CA ASP A 449 4.61 7.72 12.85
C ASP A 449 4.13 8.50 14.07
N THR A 450 3.07 8.01 14.71
CA THR A 450 2.44 8.69 15.84
C THR A 450 3.18 8.50 17.17
N ILE A 451 4.08 7.51 17.26
CA ILE A 451 4.93 7.28 18.43
C ILE A 451 6.12 8.24 18.38
N ASN A 452 6.83 8.24 17.26
CA ASN A 452 8.06 9.02 17.09
C ASN A 452 7.78 10.47 16.67
N ASN A 453 6.53 10.80 16.34
CA ASN A 453 6.12 12.09 15.81
C ASN A 453 6.97 12.49 14.59
N SER A 454 7.19 11.54 13.69
CA SER A 454 8.04 11.69 12.51
C SER A 454 7.25 11.44 11.23
N TRP A 455 7.70 12.10 10.16
CA TRP A 455 7.13 11.94 8.83
C TRP A 455 8.10 11.20 7.93
N ASP A 456 7.55 10.34 7.10
CA ASP A 456 8.26 9.57 6.10
C ASP A 456 7.42 9.48 4.81
N TYR A 457 8.03 8.97 3.74
CA TYR A 457 7.43 8.95 2.41
C TYR A 457 7.77 7.66 1.67
N LEU A 458 6.80 7.15 0.92
CA LEU A 458 7.01 6.14 -0.11
C LEU A 458 6.90 6.82 -1.47
N GLY A 459 7.99 6.87 -2.23
CA GLY A 459 8.06 7.50 -3.55
C GLY A 459 8.89 6.70 -4.57
N PRO A 460 9.33 7.32 -5.68
CA PRO A 460 10.10 6.66 -6.74
C PRO A 460 11.40 6.03 -6.24
N ARG A 461 12.02 6.61 -5.22
CA ARG A 461 13.22 6.05 -4.60
C ARG A 461 12.98 4.73 -3.88
N ASP A 462 11.73 4.47 -3.51
CA ASP A 462 11.29 3.28 -2.78
C ASP A 462 10.64 2.25 -3.71
N GLY A 463 10.58 2.56 -5.01
CA GLY A 463 9.97 1.73 -6.04
C GLY A 463 8.54 2.13 -6.42
N LEU A 464 7.98 3.19 -5.84
CA LEU A 464 6.64 3.70 -6.19
C LEU A 464 6.68 4.54 -7.48
N LEU A 465 6.09 4.03 -8.56
CA LEU A 465 6.19 4.62 -9.90
C LEU A 465 5.25 5.81 -10.13
N ASP A 466 4.12 5.89 -9.42
CA ASP A 466 3.19 7.03 -9.48
C ASP A 466 3.13 7.74 -8.13
N LEU A 467 3.24 9.06 -8.15
CA LEU A 467 3.08 9.91 -6.98
C LEU A 467 1.63 10.35 -6.76
N ASN A 468 0.73 10.07 -7.70
CA ASN A 468 -0.68 10.45 -7.63
C ASN A 468 -1.51 9.29 -7.12
N LEU A 469 -1.67 9.23 -5.80
CA LEU A 469 -2.42 8.20 -5.11
C LEU A 469 -3.83 8.69 -4.78
N VAL A 470 -4.85 7.98 -5.26
CA VAL A 470 -6.26 8.33 -5.02
C VAL A 470 -6.84 7.69 -3.76
N LYS A 471 -6.28 6.56 -3.33
CA LYS A 471 -6.88 5.71 -2.29
C LYS A 471 -5.82 4.86 -1.63
N VAL A 472 -5.94 4.63 -0.32
CA VAL A 472 -5.08 3.73 0.45
C VAL A 472 -5.94 2.80 1.31
N LEU A 473 -5.67 1.50 1.26
CA LEU A 473 -6.37 0.49 2.03
C LEU A 473 -5.37 -0.47 2.68
N SER A 474 -5.72 -1.01 3.86
CA SER A 474 -4.91 -2.04 4.53
C SER A 474 -5.56 -3.42 4.41
N PHE A 475 -4.77 -4.45 4.13
CA PHE A 475 -5.22 -5.85 4.13
C PHE A 475 -4.09 -6.82 4.49
N ASN A 476 -4.23 -7.53 5.62
CA ASN A 476 -3.20 -8.42 6.16
C ASN A 476 -1.83 -7.72 6.23
N ASN A 477 -0.82 -8.18 5.49
CA ASN A 477 0.53 -7.60 5.42
C ASN A 477 0.72 -6.70 4.18
N TYR A 478 -0.39 -6.26 3.56
CA TYR A 478 -0.36 -5.40 2.39
C TYR A 478 -0.99 -4.06 2.69
N ILE A 479 -0.30 -3.02 2.22
CA ILE A 479 -0.92 -1.74 1.92
C ILE A 479 -1.24 -1.72 0.42
N ILE A 480 -2.50 -1.43 0.08
CA ILE A 480 -3.00 -1.41 -1.29
C ILE A 480 -3.27 0.03 -1.67
N LEU A 481 -2.59 0.49 -2.74
CA LEU A 481 -2.68 1.86 -3.22
C LEU A 481 -3.40 1.89 -4.57
N GLY A 482 -4.34 2.82 -4.69
CA GLY A 482 -4.96 3.18 -5.94
C GLY A 482 -4.20 4.32 -6.60
N THR A 483 -3.78 4.15 -7.85
CA THR A 483 -3.00 5.18 -8.58
C THR A 483 -3.77 5.72 -9.78
N LEU A 484 -3.40 6.91 -10.24
CA LEU A 484 -3.97 7.47 -11.47
C LEU A 484 -3.38 6.89 -12.75
N ASN A 485 -2.20 6.27 -12.77
CA ASN A 485 -1.64 5.80 -14.04
C ASN A 485 -1.08 4.37 -14.02
N ASN A 486 -0.87 3.77 -12.84
CA ASN A 486 -0.15 2.51 -12.70
C ASN A 486 -1.01 1.38 -12.09
N GLY A 487 -2.34 1.56 -12.08
CA GLY A 487 -3.27 0.56 -11.58
C GLY A 487 -3.17 0.39 -10.07
N LEU A 488 -3.33 -0.85 -9.63
CA LEU A 488 -3.23 -1.23 -8.23
C LEU A 488 -1.78 -1.46 -7.84
N VAL A 489 -1.37 -0.93 -6.68
CA VAL A 489 -0.05 -1.18 -6.11
C VAL A 489 -0.21 -1.91 -4.77
N PHE A 490 0.49 -3.02 -4.62
CA PHE A 490 0.56 -3.81 -3.39
C PHE A 490 1.93 -3.61 -2.77
N VAL A 491 1.97 -2.98 -1.60
CA VAL A 491 3.19 -2.84 -0.80
C VAL A 491 3.18 -3.94 0.26
N ASP A 492 4.13 -4.87 0.18
CA ASP A 492 4.29 -6.00 1.10
C ASP A 492 5.12 -5.57 2.31
N GLU A 493 4.48 -5.36 3.45
CA GLU A 493 5.11 -4.93 4.70
C GLU A 493 6.06 -5.98 5.29
N SER A 494 5.93 -7.26 4.89
CA SER A 494 6.91 -8.28 5.29
C SER A 494 8.30 -8.04 4.67
N ILE A 495 8.36 -7.26 3.59
CA ILE A 495 9.58 -6.86 2.89
C ILE A 495 9.87 -5.38 3.18
N LYS A 496 8.88 -4.52 2.93
CA LYS A 496 8.93 -3.07 3.15
C LYS A 496 8.60 -2.70 4.60
N LYS A 497 9.56 -2.93 5.49
CA LYS A 497 9.46 -2.68 6.96
C LYS A 497 9.30 -1.21 7.36
N GLN A 498 9.39 -0.28 6.41
CA GLN A 498 9.16 1.16 6.61
C GLN A 498 7.69 1.46 7.00
N LEU A 499 6.76 0.62 6.56
CA LEU A 499 5.33 0.62 6.92
C LEU A 499 5.09 -0.38 8.03
#